data_AF-A0A7L4P3K6-F1
#
_entry.id   AF-A0A7L4P3K6-F1
#
_cell.length_a   1.000
_cell.length_b   1.000
_cell.length_c   1.000
_cell.angle_alpha   90.00
_cell.angle_beta   90.00
_cell.angle_gamma   90.00
#
_symmetry.space_group_name_H-M   'P 1'
#
loop_
_entity.id
_entity.type
_entity.pdbx_description
1 polymer ?
#
loop_
_entity_poly.entity_id
_entity_poly.type
_entity_poly.pdbx_seq_one_letter_code
_entity_poly.pdbx_strand_id
1 'polypeptide(L)'
;MTEEREELEKRVDELYKERISLEEEINNLNILKIEKLKSINEELEKKSEWMDKERIKAIKERDNLSRKVRHSNEKTWKNALKMVSILGLLDLVLIPLLVTLLGIPLQWIFVSIGLVTFLGMMLIVNYMSGTSPFNTGEIRKALTVSLITVYLAFVPLMAFGMVAVPIGLGTSAQSVVTNFSWLIAVVIILYFSTRPIEDYIKKM
;
A
#
# COMPACT_ATOMS: atom_id res chain seq x y z
N MET A 1 86.70 -34.19 29.44
CA MET A 1 86.80 -34.62 28.02
C MET A 1 86.01 -35.88 27.70
N THR A 2 86.14 -37.01 28.40
CA THR A 2 85.35 -38.24 28.13
C THR A 2 83.92 -38.16 28.69
N GLU A 3 83.74 -37.71 29.93
CA GLU A 3 82.41 -37.56 30.57
C GLU A 3 81.54 -36.49 29.86
N GLU A 4 82.14 -35.36 29.49
CA GLU A 4 81.44 -34.29 28.74
C GLU A 4 80.94 -34.76 27.36
N ARG A 5 81.62 -35.73 26.73
CA ARG A 5 81.17 -36.29 25.44
C ARG A 5 79.96 -37.20 25.59
N GLU A 6 79.96 -38.08 26.60
CA GLU A 6 78.82 -38.96 26.88
C GLU A 6 77.57 -38.17 27.26
N GLU A 7 77.72 -37.10 28.03
CA GLU A 7 76.61 -36.22 28.41
C GLU A 7 76.06 -35.45 27.20
N LEU A 8 76.94 -35.05 26.27
CA LEU A 8 76.54 -34.44 24.99
C LEU A 8 75.77 -35.42 24.11
N GLU A 9 76.26 -36.67 23.99
CA GLU A 9 75.62 -37.72 23.19
C GLU A 9 74.22 -38.06 23.70
N LYS A 10 74.04 -38.21 25.02
CA LYS A 10 72.70 -38.41 25.62
C LYS A 10 71.75 -37.27 25.32
N ARG A 11 72.24 -36.03 25.38
CA ARG A 11 71.43 -34.84 25.12
C ARG A 11 71.02 -34.74 23.65
N VAL A 12 71.91 -35.14 22.73
CA VAL A 12 71.60 -35.24 21.30
C VAL A 12 70.55 -36.32 21.05
N ASP A 13 70.66 -37.47 21.70
CA ASP A 13 69.67 -38.56 21.60
C ASP A 13 68.30 -38.16 22.16
N GLU A 14 68.25 -37.44 23.28
CA GLU A 14 67.02 -36.88 23.85
C GLU A 14 66.37 -35.87 22.90
N LEU A 15 67.14 -34.92 22.37
CA LEU A 15 66.65 -33.96 21.38
C LEU A 15 66.17 -34.64 20.09
N TYR A 16 66.82 -35.72 19.68
CA TYR A 16 66.40 -36.49 18.50
C TYR A 16 65.06 -37.19 18.73
N LYS A 17 64.87 -37.79 19.92
CA LYS A 17 63.58 -38.38 20.32
C LYS A 17 62.48 -37.31 20.42
N GLU A 18 62.79 -36.16 21.02
CA GLU A 18 61.85 -35.04 21.16
C GLU A 18 61.43 -34.50 19.78
N ARG A 19 62.39 -34.35 18.84
CA ARG A 19 62.10 -33.98 17.46
C ARG A 19 61.12 -34.95 16.80
N ILE A 20 61.34 -36.26 16.95
CA ILE A 20 60.46 -37.28 16.37
C ILE A 20 59.06 -37.20 16.98
N SER A 21 58.94 -37.08 18.31
CA SER A 21 57.63 -36.96 18.96
C SER A 21 56.87 -35.70 18.55
N LEU A 22 57.58 -34.56 18.42
CA LEU A 22 56.98 -33.32 17.98
C LEU A 22 56.55 -33.38 16.51
N GLU A 23 57.33 -34.04 15.65
CA GLU A 23 56.99 -34.24 14.23
C GLU A 23 55.74 -35.12 14.08
N GLU A 24 55.60 -36.15 14.91
CA GLU A 24 54.41 -36.99 14.98
C GLU A 24 53.17 -36.23 15.50
N GLU A 25 53.32 -35.42 16.55
CA GLU A 25 52.25 -34.60 17.11
C GLU A 25 51.77 -33.54 16.10
N ILE A 26 52.69 -32.87 15.41
CA ILE A 26 52.37 -31.91 14.34
C ILE A 26 51.60 -32.60 13.22
N ASN A 27 52.01 -33.82 12.82
CA ASN A 27 51.33 -34.56 11.78
C ASN A 27 49.90 -34.95 12.20
N ASN A 28 49.71 -35.44 13.44
CA ASN A 28 48.40 -35.76 13.99
C ASN A 28 47.49 -34.52 14.08
N LEU A 29 48.03 -33.38 14.51
CA LEU A 29 47.31 -32.11 14.55
C LEU A 29 46.88 -31.65 13.15
N ASN A 30 47.74 -31.82 12.14
CA ASN A 30 47.41 -31.49 10.76
C ASN A 30 46.29 -32.37 10.22
N ILE A 31 46.31 -33.68 10.49
CA ILE A 31 45.24 -34.61 10.10
C ILE A 31 43.91 -34.21 10.75
N LEU A 32 43.91 -33.98 12.07
CA LEU A 32 42.71 -33.55 12.80
C LEU A 32 42.17 -32.21 12.28
N LYS A 33 43.04 -31.27 11.92
CA LYS A 33 42.66 -30.00 11.34
C LYS A 33 42.01 -30.18 9.97
N ILE A 34 42.56 -31.05 9.12
CA ILE A 34 41.99 -31.35 7.79
C ILE A 34 40.60 -31.99 7.95
N GLU A 35 40.42 -32.93 8.88
CA GLU A 35 39.13 -33.58 9.12
C GLU A 35 38.07 -32.60 9.65
N LYS A 36 38.44 -31.72 10.58
CA LYS A 36 37.57 -30.64 11.06
C LYS A 36 37.19 -29.67 9.94
N LEU A 37 38.15 -29.27 9.10
CA LEU A 37 37.86 -28.38 7.97
C LEU A 37 36.93 -29.04 6.96
N LYS A 38 37.10 -30.33 6.70
CA LYS A 38 36.24 -31.10 5.79
C LYS A 38 34.80 -31.19 6.30
N SER A 39 34.62 -31.55 7.58
CA SER A 39 33.28 -31.63 8.20
C SER A 39 32.57 -30.28 8.22
N ILE A 40 33.28 -29.19 8.58
CA ILE A 40 32.72 -27.83 8.53
C ILE A 40 32.32 -27.45 7.10
N ASN A 41 33.14 -27.79 6.11
CA ASN A 41 32.82 -27.47 4.71
C ASN A 41 31.59 -28.23 4.21
N GLU A 42 31.44 -29.51 4.56
CA GLU A 42 30.25 -30.31 4.25
C GLU A 42 28.98 -29.76 4.93
N GLU A 43 29.08 -29.28 6.18
CA GLU A 43 27.97 -28.63 6.87
C GLU A 43 27.59 -27.30 6.20
N LEU A 44 28.57 -26.49 5.81
CA LEU A 44 28.35 -25.22 5.11
C LEU A 44 27.70 -25.45 3.73
N GLU A 45 28.13 -26.47 3.00
CA GLU A 45 27.56 -26.82 1.70
C GLU A 45 26.08 -27.22 1.84
N LYS A 46 25.75 -28.11 2.80
CA LYS A 46 24.36 -28.47 3.12
C LYS A 46 23.52 -27.26 3.52
N LYS A 47 24.08 -26.35 4.32
CA LYS A 47 23.39 -25.12 4.73
C LYS A 47 23.16 -24.18 3.56
N SER A 48 24.12 -24.07 2.64
CA SER A 48 23.98 -23.29 1.41
C SER A 48 22.86 -23.83 0.54
N GLU A 49 22.84 -25.15 0.27
CA GLU A 49 21.77 -25.79 -0.50
C GLU A 49 20.39 -25.60 0.14
N TRP A 50 20.32 -25.71 1.46
CA TRP A 50 19.08 -25.51 2.20
C TRP A 50 18.58 -24.07 2.07
N MET A 51 19.47 -23.09 2.22
CA MET A 51 19.12 -21.67 2.02
C MET A 51 18.66 -21.37 0.58
N ASP A 52 19.29 -21.98 -0.42
CA ASP A 52 18.87 -21.81 -1.82
C ASP A 52 17.47 -22.40 -2.06
N LYS A 53 17.17 -23.58 -1.49
CA LYS A 53 15.82 -24.16 -1.54
C LYS A 53 14.78 -23.25 -0.87
N GLU A 54 15.11 -22.67 0.29
CA GLU A 54 14.22 -21.72 0.97
C GLU A 54 14.01 -20.44 0.15
N ARG A 55 15.07 -19.87 -0.43
CA ARG A 55 14.98 -18.69 -1.31
C ARG A 55 14.05 -18.96 -2.48
N ILE A 56 14.21 -20.11 -3.15
CA ILE A 56 13.35 -20.50 -4.28
C ILE A 56 11.90 -20.65 -3.84
N LYS A 57 11.64 -21.26 -2.67
CA LYS A 57 10.30 -21.41 -2.12
C LYS A 57 9.66 -20.05 -1.81
N ALA A 58 10.39 -19.16 -1.14
CA ALA A 58 9.93 -17.81 -0.83
C ALA A 58 9.62 -16.99 -2.09
N ILE A 59 10.45 -17.10 -3.14
CA ILE A 59 10.20 -16.44 -4.43
C ILE A 59 8.91 -16.98 -5.07
N LYS A 60 8.70 -18.30 -5.09
CA LYS A 60 7.48 -18.92 -5.64
C LYS A 60 6.23 -18.52 -4.87
N GLU A 61 6.28 -18.47 -3.54
CA GLU A 61 5.16 -18.03 -2.71
C GLU A 61 4.84 -16.55 -2.96
N ARG A 62 5.86 -15.69 -3.03
CA ARG A 62 5.70 -14.28 -3.40
C ARG A 62 5.04 -14.12 -4.77
N ASP A 63 5.46 -14.89 -5.77
CA ASP A 63 4.89 -14.82 -7.12
C ASP A 63 3.45 -15.33 -7.17
N ASN A 64 3.12 -16.38 -6.41
CA ASN A 64 1.74 -16.86 -6.31
C ASN A 64 0.84 -15.84 -5.62
N LEU A 65 1.31 -15.21 -4.54
CA LEU A 65 0.61 -14.13 -3.85
C LEU A 65 0.42 -12.93 -4.76
N SER A 66 1.46 -12.51 -5.50
CA SER A 66 1.37 -11.37 -6.41
C SER A 66 0.37 -11.61 -7.54
N ARG A 67 0.32 -12.82 -8.11
CA ARG A 67 -0.70 -13.22 -9.08
C ARG A 67 -2.11 -13.20 -8.49
N LYS A 68 -2.29 -13.73 -7.27
CA LYS A 68 -3.59 -13.72 -6.58
C LYS A 68 -4.07 -12.30 -6.30
N VAL A 69 -3.18 -11.43 -5.81
CA VAL A 69 -3.45 -10.01 -5.56
C VAL A 69 -3.80 -9.31 -6.87
N ARG A 70 -3.04 -9.52 -7.95
CA ARG A 70 -3.31 -8.90 -9.26
C ARG A 70 -4.68 -9.30 -9.82
N HIS A 71 -5.03 -10.59 -9.79
CA HIS A 71 -6.32 -11.06 -10.28
C HIS A 71 -7.49 -10.57 -9.40
N SER A 72 -7.32 -10.53 -8.08
CA SER A 72 -8.29 -9.95 -7.16
C SER A 72 -8.50 -8.46 -7.45
N ASN A 73 -7.42 -7.71 -7.60
CA ASN A 73 -7.42 -6.28 -7.87
C ASN A 73 -8.05 -5.95 -9.24
N GLU A 74 -7.82 -6.77 -10.27
CA GLU A 74 -8.44 -6.55 -11.58
C GLU A 74 -9.97 -6.71 -11.52
N LYS A 75 -10.46 -7.72 -10.80
CA LYS A 75 -11.90 -7.95 -10.62
C LYS A 75 -12.55 -6.83 -9.80
N THR A 76 -11.91 -6.38 -8.72
CA THR A 76 -12.41 -5.26 -7.91
C THR A 76 -12.41 -3.96 -8.70
N TRP A 77 -11.38 -3.69 -9.52
CA TRP A 77 -11.33 -2.51 -10.39
C TRP A 77 -12.43 -2.51 -11.46
N LYS A 78 -12.67 -3.63 -12.14
CA LYS A 78 -13.76 -3.72 -13.13
C LYS A 78 -15.13 -3.45 -12.50
N ASN A 79 -15.35 -3.94 -11.28
CA ASN A 79 -16.59 -3.69 -10.55
C ASN A 79 -16.69 -2.25 -10.03
N ALA A 80 -15.60 -1.68 -9.52
CA ALA A 80 -15.55 -0.29 -9.11
C ALA A 80 -15.83 0.66 -10.28
N LEU A 81 -15.28 0.38 -11.47
CA LEU A 81 -15.55 1.16 -12.67
C LEU A 81 -17.02 1.07 -13.11
N LYS A 82 -17.67 -0.09 -12.97
CA LYS A 82 -19.13 -0.21 -13.15
C LYS A 82 -19.90 0.63 -12.14
N MET A 83 -19.51 0.62 -10.86
CA MET A 83 -20.15 1.44 -9.83
C MET A 83 -20.00 2.94 -10.11
N VAL A 84 -18.82 3.40 -10.52
CA VAL A 84 -18.58 4.80 -10.94
C VAL A 84 -19.45 5.15 -12.15
N SER A 85 -19.56 4.24 -13.14
CA SER A 85 -20.40 4.48 -14.31
C SER A 85 -21.90 4.58 -13.96
N ILE A 86 -22.39 3.75 -13.02
CA ILE A 86 -23.76 3.82 -12.53
C ILE A 86 -24.00 5.13 -11.76
N LEU A 87 -23.04 5.52 -10.92
CA LEU A 87 -23.07 6.79 -10.19
C LEU A 87 -23.17 7.98 -11.17
N GLY A 88 -22.34 8.01 -12.21
CA GLY A 88 -22.38 9.06 -13.22
C GLY A 88 -23.71 9.13 -13.96
N LEU A 89 -24.33 7.98 -14.26
CA LEU A 89 -25.67 7.93 -14.87
C LEU A 89 -26.75 8.47 -13.92
N LEU A 90 -26.62 8.16 -12.63
CA LEU A 90 -27.53 8.65 -11.59
C LEU A 90 -27.42 10.17 -11.42
N ASP A 91 -26.19 10.71 -11.39
CA ASP A 91 -25.95 12.15 -11.26
C ASP A 91 -26.39 12.95 -12.49
N LEU A 92 -26.26 12.39 -13.70
CA LEU A 92 -26.53 13.10 -14.95
C LEU A 92 -28.00 13.00 -15.42
N VAL A 93 -28.70 11.92 -15.06
CA VAL A 93 -30.07 11.66 -15.55
C VAL A 93 -31.10 11.75 -14.42
N LEU A 94 -30.89 11.01 -13.33
CA LEU A 94 -31.89 10.90 -12.25
C LEU A 94 -32.02 12.19 -11.44
N ILE A 95 -30.90 12.82 -11.05
CA ILE A 95 -30.94 14.03 -10.23
C ILE A 95 -31.59 15.20 -10.98
N PRO A 96 -31.22 15.52 -12.24
CA PRO A 96 -31.88 16.60 -12.99
C PRO A 96 -33.36 16.32 -13.24
N LEU A 97 -33.73 15.05 -13.50
CA LEU A 97 -35.12 14.66 -13.70
C LEU A 97 -35.96 14.83 -12.43
N LEU A 98 -35.43 14.44 -11.27
CA LEU A 98 -36.12 14.62 -9.98
C LEU A 98 -36.32 16.10 -9.63
N VAL A 99 -35.30 16.93 -9.86
CA VAL A 99 -35.38 18.37 -9.55
C VAL A 99 -36.39 19.08 -10.45
N THR A 100 -36.41 18.74 -11.75
CA THR A 100 -37.39 19.29 -12.69
C THR A 100 -38.82 18.83 -12.40
N LEU A 101 -39.01 17.56 -12.05
CA LEU A 101 -40.34 17.01 -11.73
C LEU A 101 -40.92 17.58 -10.42
N LEU A 102 -40.08 17.79 -9.40
CA LEU A 102 -40.49 18.32 -8.10
C LEU A 102 -40.54 19.85 -8.05
N GLY A 103 -40.17 20.54 -9.14
CA GLY A 103 -40.15 22.01 -9.20
C GLY A 103 -39.17 22.65 -8.23
N ILE A 104 -38.13 21.93 -7.81
CA ILE A 104 -37.14 22.43 -6.86
C ILE A 104 -36.26 23.48 -7.56
N PRO A 105 -35.84 24.57 -6.88
CA PRO A 105 -34.95 25.56 -7.47
C PRO A 105 -33.67 24.91 -8.02
N LEU A 106 -33.28 25.31 -9.24
CA LEU A 106 -32.14 24.76 -9.99
C LEU A 106 -30.80 24.77 -9.21
N GLN A 107 -30.67 25.66 -8.23
CA GLN A 107 -29.52 25.77 -7.34
C GLN A 107 -29.29 24.48 -6.51
N TRP A 108 -30.34 23.74 -6.18
CA TRP A 108 -30.26 22.51 -5.40
C TRP A 108 -29.74 21.31 -6.20
N ILE A 109 -29.67 21.40 -7.53
CA ILE A 109 -29.08 20.35 -8.37
C ILE A 109 -27.62 20.14 -7.98
N PHE A 110 -26.86 21.21 -7.79
CA PHE A 110 -25.44 21.14 -7.48
C PHE A 110 -25.15 20.55 -6.11
N VAL A 111 -25.95 20.93 -5.12
CA VAL A 111 -25.87 20.38 -3.76
C VAL A 111 -26.20 18.88 -3.76
N SER A 112 -27.23 18.49 -4.51
CA SER A 112 -27.69 17.11 -4.61
C SER A 112 -26.66 16.23 -5.31
N ILE A 113 -26.12 16.67 -6.46
CA ILE A 113 -25.02 15.98 -7.15
C ILE A 113 -23.84 15.82 -6.21
N GLY A 114 -23.39 16.90 -5.54
CA GLY A 114 -22.25 16.81 -4.64
C GLY A 114 -22.42 15.83 -3.49
N LEU A 115 -23.61 15.80 -2.89
CA LEU A 115 -23.90 14.88 -1.78
C LEU A 115 -23.96 13.43 -2.27
N VAL A 116 -24.63 13.17 -3.39
CA VAL A 116 -24.77 11.83 -3.95
C VAL A 116 -23.43 11.29 -4.46
N THR A 117 -22.66 12.11 -5.18
CA THR A 117 -21.31 11.77 -5.61
C THR A 117 -20.41 11.47 -4.41
N PHE A 118 -20.49 12.26 -3.32
CA PHE A 118 -19.72 12.04 -2.10
C PHE A 118 -20.04 10.70 -1.43
N LEU A 119 -21.32 10.42 -1.18
CA LEU A 119 -21.76 9.18 -0.54
C LEU A 119 -21.47 7.96 -1.42
N GLY A 120 -21.70 8.06 -2.73
CA GLY A 120 -21.41 6.96 -3.64
C GLY A 120 -19.92 6.71 -3.80
N MET A 121 -19.08 7.76 -3.81
CA MET A 121 -17.63 7.59 -3.83
C MET A 121 -17.10 7.03 -2.51
N MET A 122 -17.69 7.39 -1.36
CA MET A 122 -17.41 6.72 -0.08
C MET A 122 -17.65 5.21 -0.17
N LEU A 123 -18.78 4.78 -0.74
CA LEU A 123 -19.09 3.35 -0.92
C LEU A 123 -18.10 2.66 -1.85
N ILE A 124 -17.73 3.29 -2.96
CA ILE A 124 -16.78 2.73 -3.95
C ILE A 124 -15.39 2.60 -3.35
N VAL A 125 -14.92 3.60 -2.61
CA VAL A 125 -13.62 3.56 -1.94
C VAL A 125 -13.59 2.48 -0.87
N ASN A 126 -14.66 2.31 -0.07
CA ASN A 126 -14.78 1.20 0.87
C ASN A 126 -14.65 -0.17 0.17
N TYR A 127 -15.43 -0.33 -0.91
CA TYR A 127 -15.45 -1.55 -1.70
C TYR A 127 -14.06 -1.90 -2.27
N MET A 128 -13.31 -0.89 -2.73
CA MET A 128 -11.96 -1.07 -3.27
C MET A 128 -10.91 -1.36 -2.20
N SER A 129 -11.03 -0.72 -1.04
CA SER A 129 -10.07 -0.92 0.05
C SER A 129 -10.26 -2.26 0.76
N GLY A 130 -11.48 -2.81 0.77
CA GLY A 130 -11.76 -4.11 1.42
C GLY A 130 -11.49 -4.10 2.93
N THR A 131 -11.26 -2.92 3.51
CA THR A 131 -10.97 -2.70 4.92
C THR A 131 -12.13 -1.96 5.55
N SER A 132 -12.73 -2.56 6.58
CA SER A 132 -13.62 -1.89 7.51
C SER A 132 -12.90 -1.78 8.86
N PRO A 133 -12.95 -0.64 9.57
CA PRO A 133 -13.63 0.61 9.24
C PRO A 133 -12.85 1.51 8.26
N PHE A 134 -13.53 2.52 7.72
CA PHE A 134 -12.94 3.54 6.84
C PHE A 134 -11.71 4.20 7.46
N ASN A 135 -10.64 4.32 6.69
CA ASN A 135 -9.46 5.08 7.12
C ASN A 135 -9.61 6.58 6.77
N THR A 136 -9.06 7.49 7.59
CA THR A 136 -8.93 8.94 7.31
C THR A 136 -8.63 9.27 5.83
N GLY A 137 -7.75 8.48 5.20
CA GLY A 137 -7.30 8.68 3.83
C GLY A 137 -8.37 8.35 2.78
N GLU A 138 -9.28 7.43 3.06
CA GLU A 138 -10.38 7.02 2.18
C GLU A 138 -11.47 8.08 2.14
N ILE A 139 -11.81 8.61 3.31
CA ILE A 139 -12.75 9.72 3.47
C ILE A 139 -12.21 10.97 2.73
N ARG A 140 -10.90 11.27 2.89
CA ARG A 140 -10.25 12.37 2.17
C ARG A 140 -10.32 12.19 0.65
N LYS A 141 -10.08 10.98 0.15
CA LYS A 141 -10.19 10.68 -1.30
C LYS A 141 -11.61 10.88 -1.81
N ALA A 142 -12.62 10.36 -1.09
CA ALA A 142 -14.01 10.53 -1.49
C ALA A 142 -14.44 12.00 -1.49
N LEU A 143 -14.03 12.78 -0.49
CA LEU A 143 -14.31 14.21 -0.38
C LEU A 143 -13.63 15.02 -1.50
N THR A 144 -12.38 14.73 -1.82
CA THR A 144 -11.67 15.40 -2.92
C THR A 144 -12.31 15.08 -4.26
N VAL A 145 -12.67 13.82 -4.50
CA VAL A 145 -13.31 13.41 -5.76
C VAL A 145 -14.68 14.06 -5.92
N SER A 146 -15.53 14.06 -4.88
CA SER A 146 -16.84 14.72 -4.95
C SER A 146 -16.70 16.23 -5.21
N LEU A 147 -15.73 16.89 -4.56
CA LEU A 147 -15.48 18.31 -4.76
C LEU A 147 -15.03 18.62 -6.18
N ILE A 148 -14.10 17.83 -6.72
CA ILE A 148 -13.62 17.97 -8.11
C ILE A 148 -14.77 17.75 -9.09
N THR A 149 -15.60 16.71 -8.89
CA THR A 149 -16.74 16.41 -9.76
C THR A 149 -17.75 17.55 -9.78
N VAL A 150 -18.12 18.09 -8.62
CA VAL A 150 -19.07 19.23 -8.56
C VAL A 150 -18.45 20.48 -9.17
N TYR A 151 -17.17 20.75 -8.91
CA TYR A 151 -16.48 21.90 -9.48
C TYR A 151 -16.38 21.81 -11.01
N LEU A 152 -16.03 20.63 -11.54
CA LEU A 152 -15.99 20.38 -12.98
C LEU A 152 -17.38 20.34 -13.63
N ALA A 153 -18.45 20.03 -12.89
CA ALA A 153 -19.82 20.17 -13.39
C ALA A 153 -20.27 21.64 -13.38
N PHE A 154 -19.94 22.38 -12.32
CA PHE A 154 -20.37 23.76 -12.10
C PHE A 154 -19.68 24.75 -13.03
N VAL A 155 -18.36 24.66 -13.20
CA VAL A 155 -17.58 25.62 -14.00
C VAL A 155 -18.04 25.69 -15.46
N PRO A 156 -18.20 24.58 -16.20
CA PRO A 156 -18.68 24.64 -17.58
C PRO A 156 -20.13 25.10 -17.69
N LEU A 157 -21.00 24.70 -16.75
CA LEU A 157 -22.40 25.13 -16.71
C LEU A 157 -22.52 26.66 -16.56
N MET A 158 -21.70 27.24 -15.68
CA MET A 158 -21.68 28.69 -15.44
C MET A 158 -20.92 29.46 -16.52
N ALA A 159 -19.82 28.91 -17.05
CA ALA A 159 -18.98 29.58 -18.05
C ALA A 159 -19.58 29.56 -19.46
N PHE A 160 -20.28 28.49 -19.84
CA PHE A 160 -20.83 28.32 -21.19
C PHE A 160 -22.34 28.53 -21.29
N GLY A 161 -23.05 28.79 -20.18
CA GLY A 161 -24.49 29.05 -20.20
C GLY A 161 -25.33 27.94 -20.84
N MET A 162 -24.82 26.70 -20.83
CA MET A 162 -25.40 25.54 -21.55
C MET A 162 -26.77 25.11 -21.02
N VAL A 163 -27.17 25.60 -19.85
CA VAL A 163 -28.58 25.60 -19.45
C VAL A 163 -29.14 26.95 -19.87
N ALA A 164 -29.94 26.95 -20.94
CA ALA A 164 -30.86 28.03 -21.22
C ALA A 164 -31.83 28.14 -20.04
N VAL A 165 -31.43 28.88 -19.01
CA VAL A 165 -32.35 29.41 -18.02
C VAL A 165 -33.40 30.17 -18.83
N PRO A 166 -34.70 29.93 -18.64
CA PRO A 166 -35.73 30.63 -19.38
C PRO A 166 -35.43 32.12 -19.34
N ILE A 167 -35.40 32.71 -20.53
CA ILE A 167 -35.15 34.12 -20.84
C ILE A 167 -35.82 34.99 -19.76
N GLY A 168 -35.04 35.58 -18.85
CA GLY A 168 -35.58 36.49 -17.83
C GLY A 168 -34.81 36.68 -16.53
N LEU A 169 -33.88 35.80 -16.15
CA LEU A 169 -33.06 35.98 -14.94
C LEU A 169 -31.60 36.08 -15.33
N GLY A 170 -31.12 37.32 -15.49
CA GLY A 170 -29.71 37.61 -15.69
C GLY A 170 -28.87 36.87 -14.66
N THR A 171 -27.93 36.05 -15.14
CA THR A 171 -26.95 35.38 -14.30
C THR A 171 -25.99 36.42 -13.75
N SER A 172 -26.38 37.06 -12.65
CA SER A 172 -25.51 37.98 -11.93
C SER A 172 -24.33 37.20 -11.34
N ALA A 173 -23.14 37.81 -11.34
CA ALA A 173 -21.96 37.29 -10.66
C ALA A 173 -22.25 36.90 -9.19
N GLN A 174 -23.24 37.55 -8.58
CA GLN A 174 -23.72 37.27 -7.23
C GLN A 174 -24.30 35.85 -7.09
N SER A 175 -25.09 35.36 -8.05
CA SER A 175 -25.61 33.98 -8.03
C SER A 175 -24.50 32.95 -8.14
N VAL A 176 -23.43 33.24 -8.89
CA VAL A 176 -22.25 32.37 -9.00
C VAL A 176 -21.55 32.28 -7.64
N VAL A 177 -21.29 33.43 -7.02
CA VAL A 177 -20.61 33.53 -5.72
C VAL A 177 -21.42 32.86 -4.62
N THR A 178 -22.74 33.07 -4.56
CA THR A 178 -23.62 32.45 -3.56
C THR A 178 -23.63 30.93 -3.67
N ASN A 179 -23.74 30.38 -4.88
CA ASN A 179 -23.70 28.93 -5.09
C ASN A 179 -22.34 28.33 -4.73
N PHE A 180 -21.24 29.03 -5.07
CA PHE A 180 -19.88 28.61 -4.70
C PHE A 180 -19.69 28.63 -3.17
N SER A 181 -20.16 29.67 -2.48
CA SER A 181 -20.11 29.75 -1.02
C SER A 181 -20.89 28.62 -0.34
N TRP A 182 -22.07 28.27 -0.86
CA TRP A 182 -22.85 27.13 -0.35
C TRP A 182 -22.13 25.80 -0.55
N LEU A 183 -21.48 25.59 -1.69
CA LEU A 183 -20.68 24.40 -1.96
C LEU A 183 -19.52 24.29 -0.97
N ILE A 184 -18.75 25.37 -0.79
CA ILE A 184 -17.64 25.40 0.18
C ILE A 184 -18.14 25.17 1.61
N ALA A 185 -19.27 25.76 2.00
CA ALA A 185 -19.88 25.53 3.31
C ALA A 185 -20.26 24.06 3.53
N VAL A 186 -20.88 23.41 2.54
CA VAL A 186 -21.21 21.98 2.58
C VAL A 186 -19.95 21.13 2.69
N VAL A 187 -18.89 21.46 1.94
CA VAL A 187 -17.60 20.75 2.02
C VAL A 187 -16.99 20.86 3.41
N ILE A 188 -16.97 22.05 3.99
CA ILE A 188 -16.46 22.29 5.34
C ILE A 188 -17.28 21.47 6.34
N ILE A 189 -18.60 21.49 6.26
CA ILE A 189 -19.49 20.71 7.14
C ILE A 189 -19.23 19.21 6.99
N LEU A 190 -19.14 18.68 5.77
CA LEU A 190 -18.87 17.26 5.53
C LEU A 190 -17.47 16.85 6.06
N TYR A 191 -16.46 17.68 5.85
CA TYR A 191 -15.11 17.45 6.36
C TYR A 191 -15.07 17.43 7.89
N PHE A 192 -15.73 18.38 8.54
CA PHE A 192 -15.77 18.45 10.00
C PHE A 192 -16.73 17.45 10.62
N SER A 193 -17.78 17.00 9.93
CA SER A 193 -18.74 16.01 10.44
C SER A 193 -18.20 14.58 10.34
N THR A 194 -17.34 14.31 9.37
CA THR A 194 -16.72 12.97 9.22
C THR A 194 -15.64 12.71 10.28
N ARG A 195 -14.96 13.75 10.78
CA ARG A 195 -13.93 13.64 11.82
C ARG A 195 -14.42 13.07 13.17
N PRO A 196 -15.52 13.56 13.78
CA PRO A 196 -16.06 13.00 15.02
C PRO A 196 -16.70 11.62 14.83
N ILE A 197 -17.21 11.32 13.63
CA ILE A 197 -17.70 9.97 13.30
C ILE A 197 -16.53 8.97 13.32
N GLU A 198 -15.38 9.36 12.80
CA GLU A 198 -14.17 8.53 12.84
C GLU A 198 -13.66 8.29 14.27
N ASP A 199 -13.66 9.32 15.12
CA ASP A 199 -13.25 9.20 16.52
C ASP A 199 -14.24 8.38 17.36
N TYR A 200 -15.53 8.42 17.02
CA TYR A 200 -16.55 7.58 17.65
C TYR A 200 -16.37 6.10 17.29
N ILE A 201 -16.11 5.81 16.01
CA ILE A 201 -15.88 4.44 15.53
C ILE A 201 -14.58 3.85 16.11
N LYS A 202 -13.54 4.65 16.35
CA LYS A 202 -12.30 4.18 16.99
C LYS A 202 -12.42 3.89 18.49
N LYS A 203 -13.43 4.43 19.16
CA LYS A 203 -13.67 4.24 20.60
C LYS A 203 -14.60 3.06 20.93
N MET A 204 -15.20 2.44 19.91
CA MET A 204 -16.04 1.24 20.02
C MET A 204 -15.23 -0.01 19.69
#